data_AF-A0AAU7RAM0-F1
#
_entry.id   AF-A0AAU7RAM0-F1
#
_cell.length_a   1.000
_cell.length_b   1.000
_cell.length_c   1.000
_cell.angle_alpha   90.00
_cell.angle_beta   90.00
_cell.angle_gamma   90.00
#
_symmetry.space_group_name_H-M   'P 1'
#
loop_
_entity.id
_entity.type
_entity.pdbx_description
1 polymer ?
#
loop_
_entity_poly.entity_id
_entity_poly.type
_entity_poly.pdbx_seq_one_letter_code
_entity_poly.pdbx_strand_id
1 'polypeptide(L)' 'MTTSHDPSDQERIESRAHLLPEEAAAGSDDAQAQADAILTESDIREADQNAAPDTVLEHRTSEQTVTPVEPPD' A
#
# COMPACT_ATOMS: atom_id res chain seq x y z
N MET A 1 19.10 -3.21 -9.20
CA MET A 1 18.71 -1.82 -8.90
C MET A 1 19.13 -1.56 -7.46
N THR A 2 20.06 -0.64 -7.23
CA THR A 2 20.36 -0.17 -5.88
C THR A 2 19.26 0.82 -5.54
N THR A 3 18.38 0.45 -4.60
CA THR A 3 17.54 1.39 -3.86
C THR A 3 18.51 2.27 -3.08
N SER A 4 18.79 3.45 -3.60
CA SER A 4 19.49 4.48 -2.83
C SER A 4 18.49 4.96 -1.79
N HIS A 5 18.61 4.50 -0.54
CA HIS A 5 17.81 5.02 0.57
C HIS A 5 18.12 6.50 0.75
N ASP A 6 17.23 7.36 0.25
CA ASP A 6 17.24 8.77 0.59
C ASP A 6 17.06 8.90 2.11
N PRO A 7 17.62 9.90 2.80
CA PRO A 7 17.36 10.11 4.21
C PRO A 7 15.86 10.09 4.57
N SER A 8 14.98 10.53 3.65
CA SER A 8 13.53 10.42 3.83
C SER A 8 13.03 8.96 3.84
N ASP A 9 13.66 8.05 3.10
CA ASP A 9 13.30 6.63 3.09
C ASP A 9 13.63 5.96 4.41
N GLN A 10 14.79 6.29 4.99
CA GLN A 10 15.21 5.76 6.28
C GLN A 10 14.22 6.16 7.40
N GLU A 11 13.76 7.41 7.41
CA GLU A 11 12.75 7.88 8.37
C GLU A 11 11.39 7.16 8.17
N ARG A 12 10.98 6.90 6.92
CA ARG A 12 9.77 6.13 6.63
C ARG A 12 9.88 4.68 7.12
N ILE A 13 11.02 4.04 6.90
CA ILE A 13 11.31 2.66 7.33
C ILE A 13 11.29 2.57 8.85
N GLU A 14 12.00 3.47 9.55
CA GLU A 14 12.03 3.51 11.01
C GLU A 14 10.64 3.67 11.61
N SER A 15 9.83 4.57 11.05
CA SER A 15 8.44 4.78 11.47
C SER A 15 7.58 3.52 11.27
N ARG A 16 7.66 2.87 10.10
CA ARG A 16 6.84 1.70 9.78
C ARG A 16 7.26 0.43 10.53
N ALA A 17 8.56 0.27 10.80
CA ALA A 17 9.10 -0.89 11.50
C ALA A 17 8.69 -0.94 12.98
N HIS A 18 8.07 0.12 13.51
CA HIS A 18 7.46 0.10 14.83
C HIS A 18 6.22 -0.81 14.85
N LEU A 19 6.42 -2.07 15.24
CA LEU A 19 5.37 -3.09 15.24
C LEU A 19 4.25 -2.79 16.26
N LEU A 20 3.01 -3.00 15.84
CA LEU A 20 1.87 -3.07 16.75
C LEU A 20 1.94 -4.32 17.64
N PRO A 21 1.26 -4.36 18.81
CA PRO A 21 1.27 -5.54 19.68
C PRO A 21 0.89 -6.83 18.96
N GLU A 22 -0.08 -6.78 18.06
CA GLU A 22 -0.54 -7.93 17.27
C GLU A 22 0.52 -8.38 16.26
N GLU A 23 1.24 -7.44 15.63
CA GLU A 23 2.34 -7.74 14.70
C GLU A 23 3.56 -8.32 15.45
N ALA A 24 3.86 -7.80 16.63
CA ALA A 24 4.92 -8.34 17.50
C ALA A 24 4.57 -9.74 18.00
N ALA A 25 3.29 -10.01 18.28
CA ALA A 25 2.82 -11.34 18.68
C ALA A 25 2.86 -12.36 17.53
N ALA A 26 2.59 -11.93 16.30
CA ALA A 26 2.77 -12.75 15.10
C ALA A 26 4.27 -13.03 14.82
N GLY A 27 5.13 -12.09 15.20
CA GLY A 27 6.58 -12.17 15.06
C GLY A 27 7.05 -11.68 13.68
N SER A 28 8.15 -10.93 13.69
CA SER A 28 8.90 -10.55 12.49
C SER A 28 10.38 -10.81 12.76
N ASP A 29 11.06 -11.50 11.85
CA ASP A 29 12.49 -11.79 11.97
C ASP A 29 13.34 -10.52 11.83
N ASP A 30 12.89 -9.59 10.97
CA ASP A 30 13.51 -8.28 10.76
C ASP A 30 12.44 -7.25 10.35
N ALA A 31 12.00 -6.46 11.32
CA ALA A 31 10.97 -5.44 11.11
C ALA A 31 11.44 -4.31 10.18
N GLN A 32 12.75 -4.00 10.15
CA GLN A 32 13.31 -2.96 9.28
C GLN A 32 13.29 -3.45 7.82
N ALA A 33 13.78 -4.66 7.57
CA ALA A 33 13.77 -5.25 6.23
C ALA A 33 12.34 -5.45 5.71
N GLN A 34 11.42 -5.85 6.58
CA GLN A 34 10.01 -5.97 6.23
C GLN A 34 9.40 -4.61 5.88
N ALA A 35 9.70 -3.56 6.65
CA ALA A 35 9.21 -2.21 6.38
C ALA A 35 9.74 -1.67 5.05
N ASP A 36 11.03 -1.85 4.76
CA ASP A 36 11.66 -1.46 3.49
C ASP A 36 10.99 -2.13 2.29
N ALA A 37 10.78 -3.45 2.38
CA ALA A 37 10.13 -4.22 1.31
C ALA A 37 8.68 -3.75 1.06
N ILE A 38 7.90 -3.52 2.13
CA ILE A 38 6.51 -3.05 2.02
C ILE A 38 6.45 -1.64 1.41
N LEU A 39 7.31 -0.73 1.85
CA LEU A 39 7.34 0.65 1.36
C LEU A 39 7.77 0.69 -0.10
N THR A 40 8.83 -0.04 -0.47
CA THR A 40 9.28 -0.16 -1.86
C THR A 40 8.16 -0.68 -2.77
N GLU A 41 7.49 -1.77 -2.37
CA GLU A 41 6.36 -2.31 -3.12
C GLU A 41 5.20 -1.31 -3.21
N SER A 42 4.92 -0.57 -2.13
CA SER A 42 3.86 0.44 -2.11
C SER A 42 4.16 1.61 -3.04
N ASP A 43 5.38 2.12 -3.04
CA ASP A 43 5.82 3.21 -3.92
C ASP A 43 5.70 2.78 -5.40
N ILE A 44 6.01 1.53 -5.73
CA ILE A 44 5.84 0.98 -7.08
C ILE A 44 4.36 0.95 -7.47
N ARG A 45 3.46 0.44 -6.60
CA ARG A 45 2.02 0.37 -6.90
C ARG A 45 1.33 1.74 -6.94
N GLU A 46 1.85 2.71 -6.20
CA GLU A 46 1.39 4.09 -6.27
C GLU A 46 1.75 4.72 -7.62
N ALA A 47 2.96 4.47 -8.12
CA ALA A 47 3.40 4.95 -9.43
C ALA A 47 2.76 4.21 -10.62
N ASP A 48 2.51 2.91 -10.47
CA ASP A 48 1.85 2.06 -11.47
C ASP A 48 0.77 1.17 -10.83
N GLN A 49 -0.49 1.51 -11.13
CA GLN A 49 -1.67 0.76 -10.66
C GLN A 49 -1.67 -0.72 -11.10
N ASN A 50 -0.95 -1.07 -12.16
CA ASN A 50 -0.87 -2.45 -12.66
C ASN A 50 0.28 -3.25 -12.04
N ALA A 51 1.11 -2.65 -11.18
CA ALA A 51 2.27 -3.32 -10.59
C ALA A 51 1.92 -4.43 -9.59
N ALA A 52 0.65 -4.57 -9.20
CA ALA A 52 0.16 -5.72 -8.45
C ALA A 52 -0.77 -6.59 -9.33
N PRO A 53 -0.22 -7.50 -10.15
CA PRO A 53 -0.99 -8.32 -11.08
C PRO A 53 -1.94 -9.30 -10.38
N ASP A 54 -1.63 -9.70 -9.14
CA ASP A 54 -2.48 -10.57 -8.33
C ASP A 54 -3.67 -9.82 -7.69
N THR A 55 -3.75 -8.50 -7.86
CA THR A 55 -4.85 -7.67 -7.35
C THR A 55 -5.82 -7.31 -8.46
N VAL A 56 -7.12 -7.38 -8.16
CA VAL A 56 -8.18 -6.97 -9.09
C VAL A 56 -8.52 -5.51 -8.84
N LEU A 57 -8.23 -4.64 -9.80
CA LEU A 57 -8.68 -3.25 -9.79
C LEU A 57 -10.06 -3.13 -10.46
N GLU A 58 -11.05 -2.65 -9.70
CA GLU A 58 -12.38 -2.37 -10.24
C GLU A 58 -12.39 -1.02 -10.96
N HIS A 59 -12.61 -1.01 -12.27
CA HIS A 59 -12.74 0.22 -13.08
C HIS A 59 -14.17 0.79 -13.07
N ARG A 60 -14.84 0.81 -11.91
CA ARG A 60 -16.20 1.35 -11.81
C ARG A 60 -16.18 2.88 -11.85
N THR A 61 -17.03 3.47 -12.68
CA THR A 61 -17.28 4.92 -12.66
C THR A 61 -18.20 5.28 -11.49
N SER A 62 -18.25 6.56 -11.12
CA SER A 62 -19.15 7.05 -10.07
C SER A 62 -20.62 6.71 -10.35
N GLU A 63 -21.03 6.79 -11.62
CA GLU A 63 -22.40 6.46 -12.07
C GLU A 63 -22.74 4.98 -11.89
N GLN A 64 -21.74 4.10 -11.94
CA GLN A 64 -21.90 2.66 -11.73
C GLN A 64 -21.95 2.26 -10.25
N THR A 65 -21.78 3.23 -9.34
CA THR A 65 -21.87 3.00 -7.88
C THR A 65 -23.16 3.55 -7.28
N VAL A 66 -23.76 4.57 -7.90
CA VAL A 66 -24.99 5.21 -7.40
C VAL A 66 -26.20 4.59 -8.09
N THR A 67 -27.20 4.17 -7.31
CA THR A 67 -28.51 3.77 -7.84
C THR A 67 -29.15 4.98 -8.54
N PRO A 68 -29.54 4.89 -9.83
CA PRO A 68 -30.16 6.02 -10.52
C PRO A 68 -31.38 6.54 -9.77
N VAL A 69 -31.43 7.84 -9.48
CA VAL A 69 -32.65 8.49 -8.97
C VAL A 69 -33.60 8.65 -10.14
N GLU A 70 -34.70 7.88 -10.14
CA GLU A 70 -35.78 8.04 -11.10
C GLU A 70 -36.44 9.42 -10.87
N PRO A 71 -36.57 10.27 -11.91
CA PRO A 71 -37.29 11.53 -11.77
C PRO A 71 -38.78 11.27 -11.50
N PRO A 72 -39.45 12.09 -10.66
CA PRO A 72 -40.87 11.92 -10.41
C PRO A 72 -41.72 12.25 -11.65
N ASP A 73 -42.79 11.47 -11.88
CA ASP A 73 -43.83 11.66 -12.90
C ASP A 73 -44.56 13.02 -12.78
#